data_AF-A0A0B8QDD1-F1
#
_entry.id   AF-A0A0B8QDD1-F1
#
_cell.length_a   1.000
_cell.length_b   1.000
_cell.length_c   1.000
_cell.angle_alpha   90.00
_cell.angle_beta   90.00
_cell.angle_gamma   90.00
#
_symmetry.space_group_name_H-M   'P 1'
#
loop_
_entity.id
_entity.type
_entity.pdbx_description
1 polymer ?
#
loop_
_entity_poly.entity_id
_entity_poly.type
_entity_poly.pdbx_seq_one_letter_code
_entity_poly.pdbx_strand_id
1 'polypeptide(L)' 'MCSYLFELAGQFSSFYEACPILVAEDEAIKQSRLQLAALTAKTIKQGLSLLGIETLERM' A
#
# COMPACT_ATOMS: atom_id res chain seq x y z
N MET A 1 16.07 -5.87 -0.55
CA MET A 1 15.19 -4.69 -0.60
C MET A 1 14.20 -4.78 -1.75
N CYS A 2 14.65 -4.92 -3.01
CA CYS A 2 13.73 -5.04 -4.16
C CYS A 2 12.72 -6.18 -4.03
N SER A 3 13.17 -7.39 -3.65
CA SER A 3 12.28 -8.54 -3.44
C SER A 3 11.23 -8.28 -2.35
N TYR A 4 11.62 -7.62 -1.25
CA TYR A 4 10.70 -7.23 -0.20
C TYR A 4 9.62 -6.26 -0.70
N LEU A 5 10.01 -5.24 -1.48
CA LEU A 5 9.05 -4.29 -2.06
C LEU A 5 8.11 -4.96 -3.06
N PHE A 6 8.62 -5.91 -3.83
CA PHE A 6 7.82 -6.70 -4.77
C PHE A 6 6.80 -7.58 -4.05
N GLU A 7 7.22 -8.31 -3.02
CA GLU A 7 6.33 -9.12 -2.19
C GLU A 7 5.29 -8.27 -1.45
N LEU A 8 5.70 -7.13 -0.88
CA LEU A 8 4.79 -6.19 -0.21
C LEU A 8 3.71 -5.66 -1.16
N ALA A 9 4.10 -5.27 -2.38
CA ALA A 9 3.15 -4.82 -3.40
C ALA A 9 2.18 -5.94 -3.79
N GLY A 10 2.67 -7.18 -3.95
CA GLY A 10 1.82 -8.34 -4.23
C GLY A 10 0.81 -8.62 -3.12
N GLN A 11 1.26 -8.63 -1.86
CA GLN A 11 0.38 -8.82 -0.70
C GLN A 11 -0.67 -7.71 -0.59
N PHE A 12 -0.28 -6.46 -0.84
CA PHE A 12 -1.22 -5.34 -0.84
C PHE A 12 -2.27 -5.45 -1.96
N SER A 13 -1.89 -5.94 -3.14
CA SER A 13 -2.83 -6.20 -4.24
C SER A 13 -3.90 -7.22 -3.83
N SER A 14 -3.49 -8.36 -3.25
CA SER A 14 -4.42 -9.38 -2.76
C SER A 14 -5.32 -8.85 -1.63
N PHE A 15 -4.76 -8.03 -0.72
CA PHE A 15 -5.54 -7.36 0.32
C PHE A 15 -6.60 -6.41 -0.28
N TYR A 16 -6.22 -5.59 -1.26
CA TYR A 16 -7.13 -4.62 -1.89
C TYR A 16 -8.30 -5.31 -2.60
N GLU A 17 -8.05 -6.44 -3.26
CA GLU A 17 -9.10 -7.25 -3.90
C GLU A 17 -10.02 -7.94 -2.89
N ALA A 18 -9.45 -8.54 -1.84
CA ALA A 18 -10.23 -9.29 -0.84
C ALA A 18 -10.98 -8.37 0.15
N CYS A 19 -10.50 -7.15 0.38
CA CYS A 19 -11.02 -6.23 1.39
C CYS A 19 -11.35 -4.85 0.79
N PRO A 20 -12.59 -4.63 0.32
CA PRO A 20 -13.00 -3.34 -0.23
C PRO A 20 -12.78 -2.21 0.78
N ILE A 21 -11.89 -1.26 0.45
CA ILE A 21 -11.54 -0.18 1.37
C ILE A 21 -12.63 0.89 1.36
N LEU A 22 -13.01 1.37 0.18
CA LEU A 22 -13.91 2.54 0.03
C LEU A 22 -15.39 2.21 0.29
N VAL A 23 -15.77 0.95 0.12
CA VAL A 23 -17.16 0.46 0.22
C VAL A 23 -17.41 -0.27 1.55
N ALA A 24 -16.47 -0.22 2.49
CA ALA A 24 -16.68 -0.79 3.82
C ALA A 24 -17.80 -0.01 4.54
N GLU A 25 -18.84 -0.72 4.99
CA GLU A 25 -20.01 -0.14 5.68
C GLU A 25 -19.66 0.39 7.08
N ASP A 26 -18.70 -0.26 7.75
CA ASP A 26 -18.18 0.16 9.04
C ASP A 26 -17.04 1.17 8.85
N GLU A 27 -17.25 2.39 9.36
CA GLU A 27 -16.30 3.48 9.26
C GLU A 27 -14.98 3.18 10.02
N ALA A 28 -15.02 2.45 11.14
CA ALA A 28 -13.80 2.06 11.85
C ALA A 28 -12.97 1.07 11.03
N ILE A 29 -13.63 0.11 10.36
CA ILE A 29 -12.96 -0.82 9.45
C ILE A 29 -12.36 -0.07 8.25
N LYS A 30 -13.13 0.86 7.66
CA LYS A 30 -12.67 1.70 6.55
C LYS A 30 -11.41 2.50 6.93
N GLN A 31 -11.43 3.17 8.07
CA GLN A 31 -10.28 3.95 8.55
C GLN A 31 -9.05 3.05 8.80
N SER A 32 -9.24 1.89 9.42
CA SER A 32 -8.17 0.91 9.61
C SER A 32 -7.52 0.47 8.29
N ARG A 33 -8.35 0.14 7.29
CA ARG A 33 -7.87 -0.24 5.95
C ARG A 33 -7.17 0.91 5.22
N LEU A 34 -7.65 2.14 5.36
CA LEU A 34 -7.00 3.35 4.82
C LEU A 34 -5.62 3.59 5.46
N GLN A 35 -5.50 3.40 6.77
CA GLN A 35 -4.21 3.51 7.46
C GLN A 35 -3.21 2.46 6.97
N LEU A 36 -3.65 1.22 6.76
CA LEU A 36 -2.81 0.17 6.16
C LEU A 36 -2.36 0.56 4.75
N ALA A 37 -3.27 1.05 3.91
CA ALA A 37 -2.92 1.51 2.56
C ALA A 37 -1.91 2.68 2.57
N ALA A 38 -2.11 3.67 3.45
CA ALA A 38 -1.20 4.80 3.60
C ALA A 38 0.20 4.36 4.07
N LEU A 39 0.26 3.41 5.02
CA LEU A 39 1.54 2.88 5.52
C LEU A 39 2.28 2.08 4.44
N THR A 40 1.57 1.26 3.68
CA THR A 40 2.15 0.52 2.55
C THR A 40 2.72 1.47 1.51
N ALA A 41 1.97 2.51 1.12
CA ALA A 41 2.43 3.51 0.17
C ALA A 41 3.70 4.23 0.67
N LYS A 42 3.74 4.63 1.95
CA LYS A 42 4.91 5.27 2.56
C LYS A 42 6.12 4.34 2.57
N THR A 43 5.91 3.07 2.90
CA THR A 43 6.97 2.04 2.94
C THR A 43 7.55 1.79 1.55
N ILE A 44 6.71 1.65 0.54
CA ILE A 44 7.15 1.46 -0.85
C ILE A 44 7.93 2.69 -1.34
N LYS A 45 7.38 3.90 -1.13
CA LYS A 45 8.06 5.15 -1.51
C LYS A 45 9.43 5.29 -0.86
N GLN A 46 9.52 5.01 0.45
CA GLN A 46 10.78 5.07 1.17
C GLN A 46 11.77 4.00 0.66
N GLY A 47 11.31 2.77 0.45
CA GLY A 47 12.17 1.69 -0.06
C GLY A 47 12.71 1.98 -1.46
N LEU A 48 11.88 2.53 -2.36
CA LEU A 48 12.30 2.95 -3.70
C LEU A 48 13.28 4.13 -3.63
N SER A 49 13.02 5.12 -2.76
CA SER A 49 13.93 6.24 -2.54
C SER A 49 15.30 5.79 -2.01
N LEU A 50 15.35 4.82 -1.11
CA LEU A 50 16.61 4.21 -0.63
C LEU A 50 17.38 3.46 -1.73
N LEU A 51 16.68 2.99 -2.77
CA LEU A 51 17.29 2.39 -3.95
C LEU A 51 17.66 3.42 -5.03
N GLY A 52 17.44 4.72 -4.78
CA GLY A 52 17.67 5.80 -5.75
C GLY A 52 16.63 5.90 -6.86
N ILE A 53 15.45 5.32 -6.66
CA ILE A 53 14.34 5.33 -7.62
C ILE A 53 13.30 6.35 -7.17
N GLU A 54 13.01 7.35 -8.01
CA GLU A 54 11.94 8.32 -7.76
C GLU A 54 10.56 7.75 -8.13
N THR A 55 9.56 8.11 -7.34
CA THR A 55 8.17 7.68 -7.54
C THR A 55 7.30 8.85 -8.00
N LEU A 56 6.39 8.59 -8.94
CA LEU A 56 5.33 9.53 -9.33
C LEU A 56 4.13 9.44 -8.37
N GLU A 57 3.39 10.53 -8.17
CA GLU A 57 2.16 10.50 -7.35
C GLU A 57 1.00 9.78 -8.02
N ARG A 58 1.02 9.72 -9.36
CA ARG A 58 0.06 8.98 -10.18
C ARG A 58 0.77 8.55 -11.46
N MET A 59 0.59 7.29 -11.86
CA MET A 59 0.94 6.81 -13.20
C MET A 59 -0.19 7.11 -14.18
#